data_AF-A0A8T6W8T5-F1
#
_entry.id   AF-A0A8T6W8T5-F1
#
_cell.length_a   1.000
_cell.length_b   1.000
_cell.length_c   1.000
_cell.angle_alpha   90.00
_cell.angle_beta   90.00
_cell.angle_gamma   90.00
#
_symmetry.space_group_name_H-M   'P 1'
#
loop_
_entity.id
_entity.type
_entity.pdbx_description
1 polymer ?
#
loop_
_entity_poly.entity_id
_entity_poly.type
_entity_poly.pdbx_seq_one_letter_code
_entity_poly.pdbx_strand_id
1 'polypeptide(L)'
;RLITAILIYAYSQGVFSSRKIEKKCHEDLGFMFISHCNCPNFRVLSDFRKNNYKFFKECFKQSVLLAMEAGMASLGHVSLDGSKFKANTSKHKAMSYGRLKAKEKELTEEIEDLIAKAAKCDEEEDEEYQDKTGYEIPEELKMKEQRLAKIKEAKEALEKREQELNPGKKIDDKKQISFADKKARIMGKKGDFDYRYNGQISVDEDNQIIVGQHLTQNANDKQEVKPALEEIKETTDDLPDKMSLDNG
;
A
#
# COMPACT_ATOMS: atom_id res chain seq x y z
N ARG A 1 -9.67 2.87 23.70
CA ARG A 1 -8.69 1.91 24.28
C ARG A 1 -7.43 1.81 23.45
N LEU A 2 -7.46 1.32 22.20
CA LEU A 2 -6.25 1.15 21.36
C LEU A 2 -5.43 2.45 21.20
N ILE A 3 -6.05 3.51 20.67
CA ILE A 3 -5.42 4.83 20.49
C ILE A 3 -4.85 5.36 21.82
N THR A 4 -5.60 5.24 22.92
CA THR A 4 -5.18 5.66 24.26
C THR A 4 -3.90 4.95 24.72
N ALA A 5 -3.78 3.64 24.48
CA ALA A 5 -2.59 2.86 24.82
C ALA A 5 -1.38 3.24 23.95
N ILE A 6 -1.59 3.42 22.64
CA ILE A 6 -0.55 3.90 21.70
C ILE A 6 -0.02 5.26 22.15
N LEU A 7 -0.91 6.21 22.50
CA LEU A 7 -0.53 7.56 22.93
C LEU A 7 0.20 7.58 24.29
N ILE A 8 -0.26 6.82 25.28
CA ILE A 8 0.43 6.71 26.59
C ILE A 8 1.82 6.12 26.39
N TYR A 9 1.96 5.06 25.59
CA TYR A 9 3.26 4.46 25.28
C TYR A 9 4.17 5.42 24.52
N ALA A 10 3.64 6.12 23.51
CA ALA A 10 4.38 7.13 22.76
C ALA A 10 4.99 8.20 23.67
N TYR A 11 4.20 8.72 24.60
CA TYR A 11 4.63 9.76 25.53
C TYR A 11 5.66 9.22 26.54
N SER A 12 5.53 7.95 26.97
CA SER A 12 6.56 7.28 27.79
C SER A 12 7.92 7.15 27.08
N GLN A 13 7.92 7.18 25.75
CA GLN A 13 9.11 7.15 24.89
C GLN A 13 9.52 8.55 24.37
N GLY A 14 8.92 9.63 24.88
CA GLY A 14 9.19 11.00 24.44
C GLY A 14 8.74 11.33 23.01
N VAL A 15 7.79 10.56 22.45
CA VAL A 15 7.28 10.74 21.08
C VAL A 15 5.92 11.42 21.14
N PHE A 16 5.85 12.66 20.66
CA PHE A 16 4.65 13.51 20.77
C PHE A 16 3.94 13.77 19.44
N SER A 17 4.67 13.96 18.34
CA SER A 17 4.11 14.14 16.98
C SER A 17 3.24 12.95 16.55
N SER A 18 2.03 13.21 16.07
CA SER A 18 1.14 12.17 15.55
C SER A 18 1.74 11.41 14.36
N ARG A 19 2.48 12.11 13.48
CA ARG A 19 3.15 11.53 12.30
C ARG A 19 4.30 10.60 12.70
N LYS A 20 5.09 10.98 13.71
CA LYS A 20 6.16 10.14 14.28
C LYS A 20 5.59 8.90 15.00
N ILE A 21 4.40 9.00 15.62
CA ILE A 21 3.72 7.87 16.26
C ILE A 21 3.18 6.88 15.23
N GLU A 22 2.53 7.37 14.16
CA GLU A 22 2.10 6.53 13.02
C GLU A 22 3.30 5.77 12.45
N LYS A 23 4.39 6.48 12.12
CA LYS A 23 5.63 5.87 11.61
C LYS A 23 6.16 4.78 12.55
N LYS A 24 6.25 5.04 13.86
CA LYS A 24 6.72 4.03 14.82
C LYS A 24 5.82 2.80 14.90
N CYS A 25 4.51 2.92 14.75
CA CYS A 25 3.62 1.75 14.67
C CYS A 25 3.88 0.85 13.45
N HIS A 26 4.59 1.34 12.43
CA HIS A 26 5.02 0.57 11.26
C HIS A 26 6.49 0.09 11.30
N GLU A 27 7.30 0.58 12.24
CA GLU A 27 8.75 0.33 12.28
C GLU A 27 9.26 -0.25 13.62
N ASP A 28 8.59 0.03 14.74
CA ASP A 28 9.01 -0.33 16.10
C ASP A 28 8.15 -1.46 16.67
N LEU A 29 8.80 -2.56 17.09
CA LEU A 29 8.14 -3.76 17.60
C LEU A 29 7.24 -3.52 18.82
N GLY A 30 7.59 -2.55 19.69
CA GLY A 30 6.77 -2.19 20.85
C GLY A 30 5.49 -1.48 20.44
N PHE A 31 5.58 -0.56 19.47
CA PHE A 31 4.40 0.10 18.90
C PHE A 31 3.56 -0.87 18.07
N MET A 32 4.15 -1.78 17.30
CA MET A 32 3.43 -2.86 16.60
C MET A 32 2.64 -3.75 17.58
N PHE A 33 3.28 -4.18 18.69
CA PHE A 33 2.63 -5.00 19.71
C PHE A 33 1.43 -4.27 20.35
N ILE A 34 1.60 -3.01 20.76
CA ILE A 34 0.55 -2.22 21.40
C ILE A 34 -0.58 -1.86 20.44
N SER A 35 -0.26 -1.56 19.17
CA SER A 35 -1.24 -1.32 18.11
C SER A 35 -1.90 -2.60 17.59
N HIS A 36 -1.46 -3.80 18.01
CA HIS A 36 -1.91 -5.09 17.47
C HIS A 36 -1.72 -5.16 15.95
N CYS A 37 -0.63 -4.58 15.44
CA CYS A 37 -0.33 -4.34 14.03
C CYS A 37 -1.40 -3.53 13.26
N ASN A 38 -2.28 -2.82 13.97
CA ASN A 38 -3.34 -1.99 13.41
C ASN A 38 -3.09 -0.51 13.79
N CYS A 39 -2.26 0.16 12.98
CA CYS A 39 -1.90 1.56 13.19
C CYS A 39 -3.03 2.52 12.75
N PRO A 40 -3.52 3.40 13.64
CA PRO A 40 -4.33 4.54 13.25
C PRO A 40 -3.45 5.60 12.55
N ASN A 41 -3.98 6.23 11.49
CA ASN A 41 -3.30 7.32 10.79
C ASN A 41 -3.07 8.56 11.70
N PHE A 42 -2.06 9.39 11.40
CA PHE A 42 -1.75 10.60 12.17
C PHE A 42 -2.97 11.49 12.47
N ARG A 43 -3.89 11.67 11.50
CA ARG A 43 -5.12 12.46 11.74
C ARG A 43 -5.96 11.86 12.84
N VAL A 44 -6.19 10.54 12.82
CA VAL A 44 -6.97 9.82 13.85
C VAL A 44 -6.32 9.95 15.22
N LEU A 45 -4.98 9.96 15.30
CA LEU A 45 -4.25 10.19 16.55
C LEU A 45 -4.40 11.65 17.04
N SER A 46 -4.21 12.63 16.17
CA SER A 46 -4.33 14.06 16.49
C SER A 46 -5.76 14.45 16.88
N ASP A 47 -6.75 14.06 16.06
CA ASP A 47 -8.17 14.29 16.28
C ASP A 47 -8.65 13.62 17.57
N PHE A 48 -8.16 12.42 17.89
CA PHE A 48 -8.48 11.78 19.16
C PHE A 48 -7.98 12.62 20.34
N ARG A 49 -6.75 13.16 20.28
CA ARG A 49 -6.20 14.05 21.33
C ARG A 49 -6.98 15.35 21.45
N LYS A 50 -7.24 16.03 20.33
CA LYS A 50 -7.99 17.30 20.25
C LYS A 50 -9.41 17.11 20.83
N ASN A 51 -10.15 16.10 20.36
CA ASN A 51 -11.55 15.88 20.74
C ASN A 51 -11.74 15.22 22.13
N ASN A 52 -10.75 14.49 22.65
CA ASN A 52 -10.87 13.73 23.91
C ASN A 52 -9.88 14.18 24.99
N TYR A 53 -9.34 15.41 24.90
CA TYR A 53 -8.30 15.95 25.80
C TYR A 53 -8.52 15.62 27.29
N LYS A 54 -9.71 15.93 27.83
CA LYS A 54 -10.04 15.69 29.25
C LYS A 54 -9.96 14.21 29.64
N PHE A 55 -10.45 13.32 28.77
CA PHE A 55 -10.40 11.88 28.98
C PHE A 55 -8.97 11.34 28.87
N PHE A 56 -8.21 11.79 27.86
CA PHE A 56 -6.82 11.39 27.69
C PHE A 56 -5.94 11.82 28.88
N LYS A 57 -6.10 13.07 29.35
CA LYS A 57 -5.40 13.59 30.53
C LYS A 57 -5.64 12.72 31.77
N GLU A 58 -6.90 12.35 32.03
CA GLU A 58 -7.26 11.52 33.18
C GLU A 58 -6.70 10.09 33.04
N CYS A 59 -6.79 9.47 31.85
CA CYS A 59 -6.17 8.17 31.60
C CYS A 59 -4.64 8.20 31.78
N PHE A 60 -3.97 9.25 31.31
CA PHE A 60 -2.53 9.41 31.45
C PHE A 60 -2.14 9.56 32.92
N LYS A 61 -2.83 10.43 33.67
CA LYS A 61 -2.68 10.59 35.13
C LYS A 61 -2.81 9.27 35.87
N GLN A 62 -3.87 8.49 35.58
CA GLN A 62 -4.07 7.17 36.19
C GLN A 62 -2.96 6.19 35.83
N SER A 63 -2.44 6.22 34.58
CA SER A 63 -1.32 5.35 34.19
C SER A 63 -0.02 5.68 34.94
N VAL A 64 0.26 6.95 35.22
CA VAL A 64 1.42 7.38 36.03
C VAL A 64 1.24 6.93 37.49
N LEU A 65 0.05 7.10 38.07
CA LEU A 65 -0.24 6.65 39.43
C LEU A 65 -0.09 5.13 39.58
N LEU A 66 -0.60 4.34 38.62
CA LEU A 66 -0.43 2.89 38.60
C LEU A 66 1.04 2.47 38.42
N ALA A 67 1.81 3.17 37.60
CA ALA A 67 3.24 2.92 37.45
C ALA A 67 4.03 3.21 38.74
N MET A 68 3.60 4.22 39.52
CA MET A 68 4.16 4.51 40.84
C MET A 68 3.79 3.44 41.88
N GLU A 69 2.53 2.99 41.90
CA GLU A 69 2.05 1.95 42.81
C GLU A 69 2.72 0.60 42.54
N ALA A 70 2.90 0.23 41.27
CA ALA A 70 3.64 -0.96 40.85
C ALA A 70 5.16 -0.89 41.11
N GLY A 71 5.68 0.25 41.61
CA GLY A 71 7.11 0.48 41.84
C GLY A 71 7.94 0.60 40.56
N MET A 72 7.31 0.68 39.39
CA MET A 72 7.96 0.81 38.07
C MET A 72 8.42 2.24 37.80
N ALA A 73 7.72 3.24 38.37
CA ALA A 73 8.13 4.64 38.36
C ALA A 73 8.49 5.10 39.78
N SER A 74 9.63 5.78 39.92
CA SER A 74 10.01 6.41 41.19
C SER A 74 10.47 7.85 40.97
N LEU A 75 9.89 8.78 41.72
CA LEU A 75 10.30 10.20 41.71
C LEU A 75 11.54 10.43 42.58
N GLY A 76 12.57 9.60 42.37
CA GLY A 76 13.89 9.74 43.00
C GLY A 76 14.79 10.72 42.25
N HIS A 77 14.78 10.67 40.91
CA HIS A 77 15.47 11.61 40.04
C HIS A 77 14.65 11.79 38.75
N VAL A 78 13.94 12.91 38.63
CA VAL A 78 13.26 13.30 37.39
C VAL A 78 14.25 14.17 36.60
N SER A 79 14.68 13.70 35.44
CA SER A 79 15.63 14.41 34.59
C SER A 79 14.90 15.37 33.66
N LEU A 80 15.14 16.67 33.81
CA LEU A 80 14.90 17.65 32.74
C LEU A 80 16.17 17.74 31.87
N ASP A 81 16.04 17.93 30.56
CA ASP A 81 17.16 17.79 29.62
C ASP A 81 18.25 18.88 29.77
N GLY A 82 19.51 18.46 29.74
CA GLY A 82 20.70 19.28 30.05
C GLY A 82 21.86 18.44 30.61
N SER A 83 23.02 18.44 29.94
CA SER A 83 24.12 17.47 30.11
C SER A 83 25.40 18.08 30.73
N LYS A 84 26.16 17.51 31.70
CA LYS A 84 26.09 16.29 32.56
C LYS A 84 26.99 16.52 33.82
N PHE A 85 26.84 15.74 34.90
CA PHE A 85 27.89 15.11 35.77
C PHE A 85 27.24 14.48 37.05
N LYS A 86 28.00 13.88 38.00
CA LYS A 86 27.58 12.70 38.81
C LYS A 86 27.39 12.90 40.34
N ALA A 87 26.61 11.98 40.95
CA ALA A 87 26.43 11.66 42.40
C ALA A 87 25.42 12.55 43.20
N ASN A 88 24.77 12.13 44.31
CA ASN A 88 24.78 10.88 45.12
C ASN A 88 23.38 10.61 45.77
N THR A 89 23.09 9.37 46.20
CA THR A 89 21.79 8.91 46.76
C THR A 89 21.49 9.31 48.22
N SER A 90 20.19 9.39 48.60
CA SER A 90 19.75 8.92 49.94
C SER A 90 18.25 8.57 50.06
N LYS A 91 17.96 7.71 51.04
CA LYS A 91 16.72 7.00 51.41
C LYS A 91 15.62 7.93 51.96
N HIS A 92 14.35 7.74 51.57
CA HIS A 92 13.17 7.79 52.48
C HIS A 92 11.94 7.13 51.81
N LYS A 93 11.40 6.04 52.39
CA LYS A 93 10.21 5.31 51.90
C LYS A 93 8.99 5.52 52.82
N ALA A 94 8.26 6.61 52.62
CA ALA A 94 6.82 6.79 52.95
C ALA A 94 6.40 8.21 52.56
N MET A 95 5.26 8.38 51.89
CA MET A 95 4.68 9.68 51.56
C MET A 95 3.44 9.94 52.43
N SER A 96 3.34 11.13 53.02
CA SER A 96 2.11 11.55 53.71
C SER A 96 1.04 11.99 52.70
N TYR A 97 -0.23 11.90 53.08
CA TYR A 97 -1.37 12.26 52.22
C TYR A 97 -1.30 13.71 51.69
N GLY A 98 -0.75 14.64 52.47
CA GLY A 98 -0.48 16.01 52.01
C GLY A 98 0.59 16.10 50.90
N ARG A 99 1.64 15.29 50.97
CA ARG A 99 2.64 15.19 49.89
C ARG A 99 2.10 14.48 48.65
N LEU A 100 1.20 13.50 48.81
CA LEU A 100 0.49 12.88 47.68
C LEU A 100 -0.33 13.94 46.91
N LYS A 101 -1.11 14.78 47.60
CA LYS A 101 -1.87 15.87 46.95
C LYS A 101 -0.99 16.91 46.25
N ALA A 102 0.11 17.32 46.88
CA ALA A 102 1.05 18.24 46.25
C ALA A 102 1.66 17.65 44.96
N LYS A 103 2.03 16.36 45.02
CA LYS A 103 2.64 15.62 43.91
C LYS A 103 1.66 15.26 42.79
N GLU A 104 0.39 15.01 43.15
CA GLU A 104 -0.71 14.87 42.20
C GLU A 104 -0.92 16.17 41.40
N LYS A 105 -0.82 17.33 42.05
CA LYS A 105 -0.89 18.65 41.38
C LYS A 105 0.32 18.90 40.47
N GLU A 106 1.53 18.68 40.98
CA GLU A 106 2.80 18.76 40.23
C GLU A 106 2.76 17.90 38.95
N LEU A 107 2.45 16.61 39.09
CA LEU A 107 2.28 15.71 37.94
C LEU A 107 1.15 16.13 37.01
N THR A 108 0.07 16.74 37.52
CA THR A 108 -1.02 17.24 36.68
C THR A 108 -0.58 18.41 35.80
N GLU A 109 0.27 19.30 36.32
CA GLU A 109 0.85 20.44 35.59
C GLU A 109 1.86 19.94 34.53
N GLU A 110 2.74 18.98 34.88
CA GLU A 110 3.65 18.33 33.92
C GLU A 110 2.90 17.66 32.74
N ILE A 111 1.76 17.02 33.02
CA ILE A 111 0.92 16.39 32.00
C ILE A 111 0.30 17.44 31.06
N GLU A 112 -0.10 18.60 31.56
CA GLU A 112 -0.62 19.69 30.73
C GLU A 112 0.46 20.21 29.78
N ASP A 113 1.68 20.44 30.28
CA ASP A 113 2.84 20.83 29.48
C ASP A 113 3.17 19.84 28.37
N LEU A 114 3.16 18.53 28.66
CA LEU A 114 3.43 17.49 27.66
C LEU A 114 2.35 17.43 26.57
N ILE A 115 1.07 17.59 26.93
CA ILE A 115 -0.01 17.61 25.93
C ILE A 115 0.02 18.92 25.12
N ALA A 116 0.35 20.06 25.73
CA ALA A 116 0.52 21.33 25.02
C ALA A 116 1.68 21.28 24.01
N LYS A 117 2.82 20.68 24.39
CA LYS A 117 3.95 20.42 23.47
C LYS A 117 3.53 19.51 22.30
N ALA A 118 2.73 18.49 22.56
CA ALA A 118 2.24 17.60 21.51
C ALA A 118 1.26 18.29 20.56
N ALA A 119 0.37 19.14 21.07
CA ALA A 119 -0.56 19.93 20.25
C ALA A 119 0.19 20.92 19.35
N LYS A 120 1.16 21.67 19.92
CA LYS A 120 2.00 22.61 19.16
C LYS A 120 2.84 21.91 18.09
N CYS A 121 3.39 20.73 18.40
CA CYS A 121 4.14 19.92 17.43
C CYS A 121 3.26 19.41 16.28
N ASP A 122 2.00 19.05 16.54
CA ASP A 122 1.05 18.70 15.47
C ASP A 122 0.67 19.94 14.64
N GLU A 123 0.45 21.11 15.26
CA GLU A 123 0.14 22.36 14.54
C GLU A 123 1.29 22.80 13.62
N GLU A 124 2.54 22.76 14.10
CA GLU A 124 3.73 23.06 13.30
C GLU A 124 3.91 22.04 12.15
N GLU A 125 3.67 20.75 12.39
CA GLU A 125 3.72 19.72 11.35
C GLU A 125 2.53 19.78 10.37
N ASP A 126 1.37 20.29 10.79
CA ASP A 126 0.20 20.52 9.91
C ASP A 126 0.41 21.76 9.01
N GLU A 127 1.08 22.81 9.50
CA GLU A 127 1.51 23.96 8.67
C GLU A 127 2.58 23.56 7.64
N GLU A 128 3.58 22.75 8.04
CA GLU A 128 4.71 22.36 7.17
C GLU A 128 4.32 21.29 6.13
N TYR A 129 3.59 20.24 6.53
CA TYR A 129 3.34 19.06 5.68
C TYR A 129 1.88 18.94 5.19
N GLN A 130 0.96 19.75 5.70
CA GLN A 130 -0.47 19.72 5.36
C GLN A 130 -1.03 18.29 5.47
N ASP A 131 -1.58 17.76 4.39
CA ASP A 131 -2.21 16.44 4.32
C ASP A 131 -1.23 15.26 4.25
N LYS A 132 0.08 15.51 4.09
CA LYS A 132 1.11 14.49 3.82
C LYS A 132 1.84 14.05 5.10
N THR A 133 2.16 12.78 5.26
CA THR A 133 2.84 12.26 6.47
C THR A 133 4.28 12.74 6.69
N GLY A 134 4.87 13.47 5.74
CA GLY A 134 6.26 13.99 5.80
C GLY A 134 7.35 12.95 5.50
N TYR A 135 7.01 11.65 5.44
CA TYR A 135 7.91 10.54 5.10
C TYR A 135 7.47 9.77 3.85
N GLU A 136 6.55 10.35 3.07
CA GLU A 136 6.01 9.71 1.87
C GLU A 136 7.07 9.58 0.79
N ILE A 137 7.09 8.44 0.10
CA ILE A 137 7.89 8.27 -1.11
C ILE A 137 7.43 9.34 -2.13
N PRO A 138 8.33 10.19 -2.64
CA PRO A 138 8.00 11.19 -3.65
C PRO A 138 7.16 10.62 -4.79
N GLU A 139 6.15 11.37 -5.22
CA GLU A 139 5.17 10.91 -6.21
C GLU A 139 5.83 10.46 -7.53
N GLU A 140 6.93 11.12 -7.92
CA GLU A 140 7.77 10.72 -9.05
C GLU A 140 8.36 9.29 -8.91
N LEU A 141 8.78 8.89 -7.70
CA LEU A 141 9.29 7.55 -7.42
C LEU A 141 8.16 6.52 -7.40
N LYS A 142 7.01 6.84 -6.81
CA LYS A 142 5.80 6.00 -6.83
C LYS A 142 5.34 5.70 -8.27
N MET A 143 5.38 6.70 -9.15
CA MET A 143 5.09 6.52 -10.58
C MET A 143 6.15 5.68 -11.30
N LYS A 144 7.44 5.83 -10.96
CA LYS A 144 8.53 4.99 -11.49
C LYS A 144 8.39 3.52 -11.08
N GLU A 145 8.02 3.24 -9.82
CA GLU A 145 7.76 1.87 -9.34
C GLU A 145 6.59 1.21 -10.08
N GLN A 146 5.45 1.91 -10.22
CA GLN A 146 4.30 1.40 -10.96
C GLN A 146 4.62 1.14 -12.44
N ARG A 147 5.41 2.03 -13.07
CA ARG A 147 5.86 1.84 -14.46
C ARG A 147 6.81 0.65 -14.58
N LEU A 148 7.73 0.47 -13.64
CA LEU A 148 8.65 -0.67 -13.61
C LEU A 148 7.90 -2.00 -13.42
N ALA A 149 6.88 -2.03 -12.56
CA ALA A 149 6.02 -3.20 -12.37
C ALA A 149 5.32 -3.60 -13.68
N LYS A 150 4.66 -2.65 -14.37
CA LYS A 150 4.04 -2.90 -15.68
C LYS A 150 5.02 -3.39 -16.74
N ILE A 151 6.26 -2.88 -16.75
CA ILE A 151 7.31 -3.34 -17.68
C ILE A 151 7.73 -4.79 -17.39
N LYS A 152 7.92 -5.17 -16.12
CA LYS A 152 8.22 -6.57 -15.75
C LYS A 152 7.06 -7.50 -16.15
N GLU A 153 5.84 -7.12 -15.82
CA GLU A 153 4.63 -7.90 -16.08
C GLU A 153 4.35 -8.10 -17.58
N ALA A 154 4.72 -7.13 -18.42
CA ALA A 154 4.69 -7.24 -19.88
C ALA A 154 5.84 -8.10 -20.43
N LYS A 155 7.05 -7.94 -19.87
CA LYS A 155 8.23 -8.74 -20.24
C LYS A 155 8.01 -10.23 -19.97
N GLU A 156 7.59 -10.59 -18.76
CA GLU A 156 7.32 -11.99 -18.36
C GLU A 156 6.26 -12.64 -19.26
N ALA A 157 5.21 -11.88 -19.62
CA ALA A 157 4.19 -12.35 -20.54
C ALA A 157 4.71 -12.56 -21.98
N LEU A 158 5.63 -11.71 -22.45
CA LEU A 158 6.30 -11.89 -23.74
C LEU A 158 7.26 -13.09 -23.72
N GLU A 159 8.03 -13.26 -22.64
CA GLU A 159 8.94 -14.39 -22.46
C GLU A 159 8.19 -15.73 -22.47
N LYS A 160 7.10 -15.84 -21.69
CA LYS A 160 6.24 -17.02 -21.68
C LYS A 160 5.64 -17.32 -23.07
N ARG A 161 5.13 -16.29 -23.75
CA ARG A 161 4.52 -16.41 -25.09
C ARG A 161 5.51 -16.90 -26.15
N GLU A 162 6.73 -16.39 -26.15
CA GLU A 162 7.76 -16.85 -27.09
C GLU A 162 8.33 -18.23 -26.70
N GLN A 163 8.31 -18.60 -25.40
CA GLN A 163 8.62 -19.97 -24.97
C GLN A 163 7.58 -20.99 -25.47
N GLU A 164 6.30 -20.63 -25.46
CA GLU A 164 5.19 -21.46 -25.99
C GLU A 164 5.24 -21.57 -27.53
N LEU A 165 5.44 -20.45 -28.24
CA LEU A 165 5.42 -20.43 -29.72
C LEU A 165 6.75 -20.81 -30.39
N ASN A 166 7.88 -20.58 -29.73
CA ASN A 166 9.23 -20.73 -30.27
C ASN A 166 10.20 -21.32 -29.22
N PRO A 167 9.91 -22.52 -28.67
CA PRO A 167 10.70 -23.11 -27.60
C PRO A 167 12.19 -23.21 -27.97
N GLY A 168 13.06 -22.75 -27.06
CA GLY A 168 14.52 -22.79 -27.22
C GLY A 168 15.13 -21.73 -28.15
N LYS A 169 14.34 -20.86 -28.79
CA LYS A 169 14.87 -19.74 -29.59
C LYS A 169 15.09 -18.50 -28.72
N LYS A 170 16.12 -17.71 -29.04
CA LYS A 170 16.31 -16.38 -28.44
C LYS A 170 15.19 -15.44 -28.93
N ILE A 171 14.63 -14.67 -28.02
CA ILE A 171 13.66 -13.61 -28.34
C ILE A 171 14.37 -12.51 -29.14
N ASP A 172 13.78 -12.09 -30.26
CA ASP A 172 14.24 -10.97 -31.08
C ASP A 172 13.88 -9.63 -30.40
N ASP A 173 14.83 -8.71 -30.32
CA ASP A 173 14.69 -7.41 -29.66
C ASP A 173 13.57 -6.53 -30.27
N LYS A 174 13.11 -6.85 -31.49
CA LYS A 174 11.96 -6.19 -32.16
C LYS A 174 10.60 -6.75 -31.75
N LYS A 175 10.54 -7.84 -30.96
CA LYS A 175 9.28 -8.44 -30.51
C LYS A 175 8.55 -7.50 -29.54
N GLN A 176 7.25 -7.30 -29.78
CA GLN A 176 6.40 -6.44 -28.98
C GLN A 176 5.20 -7.20 -28.38
N ILE A 177 4.63 -6.57 -27.36
CA ILE A 177 3.42 -6.98 -26.64
C ILE A 177 2.69 -5.72 -26.18
N SER A 178 1.36 -5.71 -26.23
CA SER A 178 0.58 -4.59 -25.70
C SER A 178 0.48 -4.67 -24.18
N PHE A 179 0.58 -3.50 -23.54
CA PHE A 179 0.38 -3.36 -22.09
C PHE A 179 -1.09 -3.46 -21.68
N ALA A 180 -2.02 -3.22 -22.60
CA ALA A 180 -3.46 -3.26 -22.33
C ALA A 180 -4.06 -4.65 -22.61
N ASP A 181 -3.64 -5.29 -23.71
CA ASP A 181 -4.04 -6.66 -24.04
C ASP A 181 -2.82 -7.46 -24.55
N LYS A 182 -2.32 -8.33 -23.66
CA LYS A 182 -1.16 -9.19 -23.92
C LYS A 182 -1.40 -10.25 -24.99
N LYS A 183 -2.67 -10.58 -25.30
CA LYS A 183 -3.03 -11.59 -26.29
C LYS A 183 -3.07 -11.02 -27.72
N ALA A 184 -3.40 -9.73 -27.91
CA ALA A 184 -3.42 -9.09 -29.22
C ALA A 184 -2.06 -9.12 -29.96
N ARG A 185 -2.07 -8.90 -31.27
CA ARG A 185 -0.86 -8.83 -32.13
C ARG A 185 -0.89 -7.58 -32.99
N ILE A 186 0.29 -7.03 -33.29
CA ILE A 186 0.39 -5.94 -34.26
C ILE A 186 0.09 -6.48 -35.67
N MET A 187 -0.94 -5.96 -36.33
CA MET A 187 -1.40 -6.38 -37.66
C MET A 187 -1.65 -5.17 -38.55
N GLY A 188 -1.15 -5.24 -39.78
CA GLY A 188 -1.33 -4.19 -40.79
C GLY A 188 -2.60 -4.36 -41.61
N LYS A 189 -3.35 -3.29 -41.86
CA LYS A 189 -4.45 -3.24 -42.83
C LYS A 189 -4.38 -1.93 -43.61
N LYS A 190 -4.24 -1.99 -44.94
CA LYS A 190 -4.12 -0.83 -45.84
C LYS A 190 -3.04 0.20 -45.41
N GLY A 191 -1.92 -0.26 -44.87
CA GLY A 191 -0.79 0.56 -44.41
C GLY A 191 -0.85 1.02 -42.96
N ASP A 192 -1.97 0.80 -42.26
CA ASP A 192 -2.15 1.12 -40.85
C ASP A 192 -1.91 -0.12 -39.96
N PHE A 193 -1.04 0.00 -38.96
CA PHE A 193 -0.59 -1.09 -38.08
C PHE A 193 -1.02 -0.85 -36.64
N ASP A 194 -1.83 -1.74 -36.09
CA ASP A 194 -2.35 -1.63 -34.73
C ASP A 194 -2.49 -3.02 -34.07
N TYR A 195 -2.67 -3.05 -32.75
CA TYR A 195 -2.89 -4.27 -31.97
C TYR A 195 -4.32 -4.78 -32.21
N ARG A 196 -4.42 -5.88 -32.96
CA ARG A 196 -5.66 -6.46 -33.46
C ARG A 196 -5.71 -7.97 -33.18
N TYR A 197 -6.89 -8.52 -33.43
CA TYR A 197 -7.14 -9.94 -33.65
C TYR A 197 -7.57 -10.11 -35.10
N ASN A 198 -7.26 -11.25 -35.71
CA ASN A 198 -7.80 -11.60 -37.01
C ASN A 198 -9.04 -12.48 -36.76
N GLY A 199 -10.21 -12.01 -37.19
CA GLY A 199 -11.48 -12.73 -37.07
C GLY A 199 -11.87 -13.28 -38.42
N GLN A 200 -12.03 -14.60 -38.49
CA GLN A 200 -12.40 -15.35 -39.69
C GLN A 200 -13.87 -15.76 -39.57
N ILE A 201 -14.62 -15.62 -40.66
CA ILE A 201 -16.05 -15.92 -40.72
C ILE A 201 -16.31 -16.65 -42.03
N SER A 202 -16.90 -17.85 -41.94
CA SER A 202 -17.34 -18.65 -43.08
C SER A 202 -18.85 -18.49 -43.25
N VAL A 203 -19.29 -18.17 -44.47
CA VAL A 203 -20.69 -17.84 -44.78
C VAL A 203 -21.15 -18.69 -45.96
N ASP A 204 -22.34 -19.27 -45.84
CA ASP A 204 -23.06 -19.96 -46.90
C ASP A 204 -23.42 -19.02 -48.06
N GLU A 205 -23.28 -19.49 -49.30
CA GLU A 205 -23.59 -18.73 -50.51
C GLU A 205 -25.11 -18.54 -50.65
N ASP A 206 -25.90 -19.61 -50.49
CA ASP A 206 -27.32 -19.64 -50.83
C ASP A 206 -28.18 -18.77 -49.91
N ASN A 207 -27.91 -18.81 -48.60
CA ASN A 207 -28.76 -18.18 -47.57
C ASN A 207 -28.03 -17.09 -46.77
N GLN A 208 -26.74 -16.85 -47.03
CA GLN A 208 -25.90 -15.88 -46.30
C GLN A 208 -25.83 -16.16 -44.79
N ILE A 209 -25.90 -17.44 -44.40
CA ILE A 209 -25.84 -17.90 -43.01
C ILE A 209 -24.37 -18.14 -42.61
N ILE A 210 -23.98 -17.71 -41.41
CA ILE A 210 -22.66 -18.02 -40.85
C ILE A 210 -22.61 -19.51 -40.49
N VAL A 211 -21.71 -20.26 -41.12
CA VAL A 211 -21.50 -21.71 -40.95
C VAL A 211 -20.22 -22.04 -40.20
N GLY A 212 -19.40 -21.05 -39.85
CA GLY A 212 -18.24 -21.21 -38.98
C GLY A 212 -17.59 -19.86 -38.66
N GLN A 213 -16.96 -19.74 -37.50
CA GLN A 213 -16.24 -18.53 -37.09
C GLN A 213 -15.05 -18.87 -36.18
N HIS A 214 -13.90 -18.22 -36.36
CA HIS A 214 -12.77 -18.40 -35.44
C HIS A 214 -11.91 -17.14 -35.30
N LEU A 215 -11.15 -17.08 -34.20
CA LEU A 215 -10.21 -16.00 -33.93
C LEU A 215 -8.78 -16.52 -34.02
N THR A 216 -8.00 -15.93 -34.93
CA THR A 216 -6.59 -16.24 -35.16
C THR A 216 -5.66 -15.09 -34.77
N GLN A 217 -4.42 -15.44 -34.46
CA GLN A 217 -3.32 -14.53 -34.16
C GLN A 217 -2.40 -14.33 -35.37
N ASN A 218 -2.71 -14.97 -36.50
CA ASN A 218 -2.00 -14.79 -37.76
C ASN A 218 -2.43 -13.49 -38.44
N ALA A 219 -1.45 -12.74 -38.94
CA ALA A 219 -1.68 -11.45 -39.60
C ALA A 219 -2.14 -11.55 -41.07
N ASN A 220 -2.31 -12.77 -41.59
CA ASN A 220 -2.84 -13.05 -42.93
C ASN A 220 -3.53 -14.43 -42.93
N ASP A 221 -4.36 -14.66 -43.94
CA ASP A 221 -5.37 -15.72 -43.92
C ASP A 221 -4.87 -17.04 -44.52
N LYS A 222 -3.61 -17.08 -44.98
CA LYS A 222 -2.99 -18.21 -45.70
C LYS A 222 -2.91 -19.51 -44.91
N GLN A 223 -3.04 -19.44 -43.58
CA GLN A 223 -3.02 -20.59 -42.69
C GLN A 223 -4.41 -20.91 -42.11
N GLU A 224 -5.45 -20.15 -42.47
CA GLU A 224 -6.76 -20.17 -41.81
C GLU A 224 -7.78 -21.08 -42.50
N VAL A 225 -7.48 -21.56 -43.72
CA VAL A 225 -8.33 -22.49 -44.48
C VAL A 225 -8.62 -23.77 -43.69
N LYS A 226 -7.59 -24.35 -43.05
CA LYS A 226 -7.75 -25.59 -42.30
C LYS A 226 -8.60 -25.38 -41.02
N PRO A 227 -8.30 -24.41 -40.14
CA PRO A 227 -9.18 -24.06 -39.03
C PRO A 227 -10.63 -23.79 -39.45
N ALA A 228 -10.85 -23.05 -40.55
CA ALA A 228 -12.18 -22.76 -41.05
C ALA A 228 -12.94 -24.04 -41.46
N LEU A 229 -12.29 -25.00 -42.15
CA LEU A 229 -12.92 -26.27 -42.52
C LEU A 229 -13.18 -27.17 -41.30
N GLU A 230 -12.35 -27.11 -40.26
CA GLU A 230 -12.58 -27.84 -38.99
C GLU A 230 -13.81 -27.26 -38.27
N GLU A 231 -13.92 -25.93 -38.15
CA GLU A 231 -15.06 -25.22 -37.53
C GLU A 231 -16.38 -25.38 -38.31
N ILE A 232 -16.34 -25.32 -39.65
CA ILE A 232 -17.52 -25.59 -40.50
C ILE A 232 -18.02 -26.99 -40.23
N LYS A 233 -17.13 -27.99 -40.26
CA LYS A 233 -17.51 -29.39 -40.04
C LYS A 233 -18.06 -29.64 -38.64
N GLU A 234 -17.54 -28.97 -37.61
CA GLU A 234 -18.09 -29.04 -36.25
C GLU A 234 -19.50 -28.40 -36.16
N THR A 235 -19.79 -27.41 -37.01
CA THR A 235 -21.07 -26.69 -37.04
C THR A 235 -22.15 -27.38 -37.89
N THR A 236 -21.78 -28.01 -39.01
CA THR A 236 -22.71 -28.57 -40.01
C THR A 236 -22.68 -30.10 -40.13
N ASP A 237 -21.79 -30.78 -39.40
CA ASP A 237 -21.42 -32.21 -39.54
C ASP A 237 -20.83 -32.59 -40.93
N ASP A 238 -20.65 -31.64 -41.86
CA ASP A 238 -20.18 -31.91 -43.24
C ASP A 238 -19.18 -30.84 -43.76
N LEU A 239 -18.55 -31.09 -44.90
CA LEU A 239 -17.60 -30.17 -45.54
C LEU A 239 -18.19 -29.54 -46.81
N PRO A 240 -17.82 -28.29 -47.14
CA PRO A 240 -18.29 -27.64 -48.37
C PRO A 240 -17.60 -28.22 -49.61
N ASP A 241 -18.36 -28.46 -50.68
CA ASP A 241 -17.84 -28.90 -51.98
C ASP A 241 -16.82 -27.90 -52.59
N LYS A 242 -16.99 -26.61 -52.28
CA LYS A 242 -16.17 -25.49 -52.79
C LYS A 242 -16.01 -24.43 -51.71
N MET A 243 -14.85 -23.79 -51.67
CA MET A 243 -14.58 -22.67 -50.78
C MET A 243 -13.86 -21.56 -51.57
N SER A 244 -14.32 -20.32 -51.44
CA SER A 244 -13.69 -19.13 -52.01
C SER A 244 -12.96 -18.36 -50.91
N LEU A 245 -11.73 -17.92 -51.19
CA LEU A 245 -10.83 -17.28 -50.24
C LEU A 245 -10.13 -16.09 -50.89
N ASP A 246 -10.01 -14.98 -50.16
CA ASP A 246 -9.09 -13.89 -50.52
C ASP A 246 -7.67 -14.22 -50.01
N ASN A 247 -6.63 -13.65 -50.61
CA ASN A 247 -5.23 -13.96 -50.31
C ASN A 247 -4.60 -12.98 -49.28
N GLY A 248 -5.29 -11.90 -48.95
CA GLY A 248 -4.89 -10.86 -47.99
C GLY A 248 -3.96 -9.78 -48.54
#